data_AF-A0A956LGL5-F1
#
_entry.id   AF-A0A956LGL5-F1
#
_cell.length_a   1.000
_cell.length_b   1.000
_cell.length_c   1.000
_cell.angle_alpha   90.00
_cell.angle_beta   90.00
_cell.angle_gamma   90.00
#
_symmetry.space_group_name_H-M   'P 1'
#
loop_
_entity.id
_entity.type
_entity.pdbx_description
1 polymer ?
#
loop_
_entity_poly.entity_id
_entity_poly.type
_entity_poly.pdbx_seq_one_letter_code
_entity_poly.pdbx_strand_id
1 'polypeptide(L)'
;MKTSKSGISILAAALAVVFTGACDSGGDKPDPEPVPEVKKPEPKPEPTPEPEPVHEPDPKVTKAAEIAKEIEAKPEEADEILAKHELDRDKFEAMIKEIAKDPQMSSDYEDLLVGA
;
A
#
# COMPACT_ATOMS: atom_id res chain seq x y z
N MET A 1 11.91 -34.09 9.03
CA MET A 1 12.85 -34.34 7.90
C MET A 1 12.51 -33.31 6.82
N LYS A 2 13.19 -32.16 6.80
CA LYS A 2 14.33 -31.80 5.92
C LYS A 2 14.00 -31.71 4.42
N THR A 3 13.93 -30.45 3.98
CA THR A 3 14.49 -29.82 2.75
C THR A 3 13.87 -30.08 1.38
N SER A 4 13.53 -28.99 0.67
CA SER A 4 13.91 -28.71 -0.73
C SER A 4 13.25 -27.41 -1.21
N LYS A 5 13.79 -26.57 -2.10
CA LYS A 5 15.16 -26.16 -2.45
C LYS A 5 14.95 -24.89 -3.30
N SER A 6 15.57 -23.78 -2.92
CA SER A 6 15.47 -22.48 -3.60
C SER A 6 16.10 -22.53 -4.99
N GLY A 7 15.44 -21.96 -6.00
CA GLY A 7 15.89 -21.87 -7.39
C GLY A 7 16.22 -20.43 -7.76
N ILE A 8 17.52 -20.11 -7.78
CA ILE A 8 18.09 -18.89 -8.33
C ILE A 8 18.19 -19.11 -9.85
N SER A 9 17.45 -18.33 -10.65
CA SER A 9 17.57 -18.38 -12.11
C SER A 9 18.35 -17.16 -12.59
N ILE A 10 19.43 -17.46 -13.29
CA ILE A 10 20.57 -16.59 -13.59
C ILE A 10 20.28 -15.75 -14.83
N LEU A 11 20.53 -14.45 -14.67
CA LEU A 11 20.59 -13.45 -15.74
C LEU A 11 21.76 -13.77 -16.69
N ALA A 12 21.49 -14.12 -17.94
CA ALA A 12 22.52 -14.30 -18.97
C ALA A 12 22.36 -13.23 -20.05
N ALA A 13 23.23 -12.22 -19.99
CA ALA A 13 23.48 -11.28 -21.06
C ALA A 13 24.39 -11.94 -22.12
N ALA A 14 24.03 -11.83 -23.39
CA ALA A 14 24.93 -12.08 -24.51
C ALA A 14 24.72 -11.01 -25.57
N LEU A 15 25.80 -10.24 -25.75
CA LEU A 15 26.01 -9.14 -26.68
C LEU A 15 26.86 -9.68 -27.86
N ALA A 16 26.86 -8.94 -28.99
CA ALA A 16 27.80 -9.03 -30.15
C ALA A 16 27.37 -9.96 -31.33
N VAL A 17 27.59 -9.68 -32.64
CA VAL A 17 28.28 -8.61 -33.39
C VAL A 17 27.95 -8.78 -34.90
N VAL A 18 27.69 -7.66 -35.60
CA VAL A 18 28.06 -7.21 -36.98
C VAL A 18 28.08 -8.19 -38.18
N PHE A 19 27.45 -7.82 -39.31
CA PHE A 19 27.97 -8.09 -40.66
C PHE A 19 27.56 -7.02 -41.69
N THR A 20 28.53 -6.54 -42.46
CA THR A 20 28.41 -5.57 -43.56
C THR A 20 28.57 -6.25 -44.93
N GLY A 21 27.72 -5.89 -45.91
CA GLY A 21 28.15 -5.64 -47.30
C GLY A 21 27.81 -6.63 -48.43
N ALA A 22 27.40 -6.02 -49.56
CA ALA A 22 27.55 -6.40 -50.99
C ALA A 22 26.45 -7.20 -51.72
N CYS A 23 26.04 -6.63 -52.87
CA CYS A 23 25.05 -7.09 -53.86
C CYS A 23 25.47 -8.34 -54.66
N ASP A 24 24.50 -9.17 -55.04
CA ASP A 24 24.51 -9.82 -56.35
C ASP A 24 23.07 -10.12 -56.84
N SER A 25 22.92 -10.12 -58.16
CA SER A 25 21.69 -10.07 -58.93
C SER A 25 20.89 -11.38 -58.93
N GLY A 26 19.56 -11.26 -58.99
CA GLY A 26 18.74 -12.28 -59.66
C GLY A 26 17.44 -12.65 -58.96
N GLY A 27 16.33 -12.39 -59.67
CA GLY A 27 15.19 -13.31 -59.71
C GLY A 27 14.14 -13.16 -58.61
N ASP A 28 13.07 -12.44 -58.97
CA ASP A 28 11.66 -12.78 -58.76
C ASP A 28 11.32 -13.57 -57.48
N LYS A 29 10.75 -12.88 -56.49
CA LYS A 29 10.01 -13.48 -55.36
C LYS A 29 8.88 -12.55 -54.91
N PRO A 30 7.76 -13.13 -54.46
CA PRO A 30 6.45 -12.49 -54.43
C PRO A 30 6.28 -11.48 -53.29
N ASP A 31 5.33 -10.58 -53.54
CA ASP A 31 4.55 -9.73 -52.62
C ASP A 31 4.72 -10.01 -51.12
N PRO A 32 5.14 -9.02 -50.29
CA PRO A 32 5.14 -9.18 -48.84
C PRO A 32 3.71 -9.07 -48.30
N GLU A 33 3.16 -10.22 -47.91
CA GLU A 33 1.95 -10.29 -47.07
C GLU A 33 2.13 -9.41 -45.81
N PRO A 34 1.07 -8.70 -45.37
CA PRO A 34 1.14 -7.80 -44.23
C PRO A 34 1.42 -8.57 -42.94
N VAL A 35 2.50 -8.19 -42.26
CA VAL A 35 2.83 -8.67 -40.91
C VAL A 35 1.66 -8.33 -39.98
N PRO A 36 1.05 -9.29 -39.27
CA PRO A 36 -0.03 -9.00 -38.35
C PRO A 36 0.51 -8.15 -37.20
N GLU A 37 -0.08 -6.97 -37.00
CA GLU A 37 0.18 -6.13 -35.83
C GLU A 37 -0.09 -6.93 -34.55
N VAL A 38 0.99 -7.27 -33.85
CA VAL A 38 0.94 -7.91 -32.52
C VAL A 38 0.25 -6.93 -31.59
N LYS A 39 -1.03 -7.17 -31.30
CA LYS A 39 -1.78 -6.42 -30.31
C LYS A 39 -1.06 -6.52 -28.96
N LYS A 40 -0.59 -5.36 -28.48
CA LYS A 40 -0.10 -5.15 -27.12
C LYS A 40 -1.15 -5.68 -26.13
N PRO A 41 -0.82 -6.59 -25.21
CA PRO A 41 -1.75 -7.02 -24.18
C PRO A 41 -2.14 -5.80 -23.34
N GLU A 42 -3.45 -5.55 -23.22
CA GLU A 42 -3.99 -4.52 -22.33
C GLU A 42 -3.63 -4.85 -20.87
N PRO A 43 -3.30 -3.85 -20.04
CA PRO A 43 -3.04 -4.07 -18.63
C PRO A 43 -4.32 -4.58 -17.95
N LYS A 44 -4.20 -5.72 -17.28
CA LYS A 44 -5.27 -6.28 -16.45
C LYS A 44 -5.67 -5.24 -15.39
N PRO A 45 -6.97 -4.91 -15.24
CA PRO A 45 -7.41 -3.94 -14.24
C PRO A 45 -6.96 -4.39 -12.85
N GLU A 46 -6.38 -3.44 -12.10
CA GLU A 46 -6.05 -3.64 -10.68
C GLU A 46 -7.34 -4.01 -9.93
N PRO A 47 -7.28 -4.96 -8.99
CA PRO A 47 -8.44 -5.31 -8.18
C PRO A 47 -8.85 -4.08 -7.37
N THR A 48 -10.06 -3.58 -7.62
CA THR A 48 -10.71 -2.60 -6.75
C THR A 48 -10.77 -3.19 -5.35
N PRO A 49 -10.29 -2.49 -4.30
CA PRO A 49 -10.43 -2.98 -2.93
C PRO A 49 -11.93 -3.17 -2.65
N GLU A 50 -12.28 -4.37 -2.19
CA GLU A 50 -13.61 -4.67 -1.70
C GLU A 50 -13.89 -3.72 -0.52
N PRO A 51 -15.10 -3.13 -0.41
CA PRO A 51 -15.40 -2.24 0.70
C PRO A 51 -15.21 -2.99 2.01
N GLU A 52 -14.32 -2.49 2.85
CA GLU A 52 -14.09 -3.07 4.17
C GLU A 52 -15.40 -3.04 4.96
N PRO A 53 -15.71 -4.10 5.73
CA PRO A 53 -16.89 -4.14 6.56
C PRO A 53 -16.87 -2.93 7.51
N VAL A 54 -17.89 -2.07 7.42
CA VAL A 54 -18.02 -0.89 8.28
C VAL A 54 -18.25 -1.37 9.71
N HIS A 55 -17.16 -1.36 10.47
CA HIS A 55 -17.12 -1.62 11.89
C HIS A 55 -17.38 -0.30 12.62
N GLU A 56 -18.33 -0.28 13.57
CA GLU A 56 -18.51 0.87 14.45
C GLU A 56 -17.38 0.92 15.48
N PRO A 57 -16.56 1.98 15.52
CA PRO A 57 -15.36 2.03 16.36
C PRO A 57 -15.70 1.86 17.83
N ASP A 58 -14.80 1.24 18.59
CA ASP A 58 -14.98 1.07 20.03
C ASP A 58 -15.17 2.45 20.72
N PRO A 59 -16.11 2.60 21.66
CA PRO A 59 -16.36 3.88 22.34
C PRO A 59 -15.10 4.45 23.02
N LYS A 60 -14.17 3.59 23.45
CA LYS A 60 -12.87 4.03 23.99
C LYS A 60 -12.01 4.70 22.93
N VAL A 61 -11.99 4.16 21.71
CA VAL A 61 -11.24 4.70 20.58
C VAL A 61 -11.81 6.06 20.18
N THR A 62 -13.14 6.17 20.07
CA THR A 62 -13.83 7.43 19.79
C THR A 62 -13.50 8.48 20.85
N LYS A 63 -13.62 8.15 22.14
CA LYS A 63 -13.29 9.08 23.22
C LYS A 63 -11.82 9.51 23.18
N ALA A 64 -10.90 8.57 22.93
CA ALA A 64 -9.48 8.89 22.82
C ALA A 64 -9.18 9.87 21.68
N ALA A 65 -9.80 9.64 20.50
CA ALA A 65 -9.62 10.49 19.33
C ALA A 65 -10.20 11.90 19.53
N GLU A 66 -11.38 12.00 20.16
CA GLU A 66 -11.97 13.30 20.52
C GLU A 66 -11.06 14.11 21.45
N ILE A 67 -10.52 13.47 22.49
CA ILE A 67 -9.61 14.10 23.45
C ILE A 67 -8.30 14.50 22.76
N ALA A 68 -7.75 13.62 21.90
CA ALA A 68 -6.54 13.92 21.15
C ALA A 68 -6.71 15.16 20.25
N LYS A 69 -7.84 15.29 19.57
CA LYS A 69 -8.18 16.48 18.76
C LYS A 69 -8.33 17.74 19.60
N GLU A 70 -8.98 17.64 20.76
CA GLU A 70 -9.14 18.79 21.67
C GLU A 70 -7.76 19.26 22.18
N ILE A 71 -6.86 18.32 22.52
CA ILE A 71 -5.48 18.62 22.92
C ILE A 71 -4.65 19.17 21.76
N GLU A 72 -4.80 18.64 20.54
CA GLU A 72 -4.12 19.15 19.35
C GLU A 72 -4.51 20.59 19.06
N ALA A 73 -5.78 20.93 19.23
CA ALA A 73 -6.27 22.30 19.08
C ALA A 73 -5.75 23.24 20.18
N LYS A 74 -5.46 22.72 21.39
CA LYS A 74 -5.07 23.51 22.57
C LYS A 74 -4.04 22.78 23.45
N PRO A 75 -2.78 22.70 23.01
CA PRO A 75 -1.76 21.93 23.72
C PRO A 75 -1.44 22.49 25.10
N GLU A 76 -1.62 23.79 25.33
CA GLU A 76 -1.44 24.43 26.63
C GLU A 76 -2.53 24.08 27.66
N GLU A 77 -3.72 23.68 27.20
CA GLU A 77 -4.85 23.26 28.05
C GLU A 77 -4.91 21.72 28.22
N ALA A 78 -3.88 20.97 27.80
CA ALA A 78 -3.94 19.51 27.72
C ALA A 78 -4.35 18.85 29.05
N ASP A 79 -3.75 19.25 30.17
CA ASP A 79 -4.08 18.71 31.48
C ASP A 79 -5.52 19.05 31.92
N GLU A 80 -6.02 20.24 31.55
CA GLU A 80 -7.39 20.68 31.86
C GLU A 80 -8.42 19.91 31.01
N ILE A 81 -8.12 19.69 29.74
CA ILE A 81 -8.92 18.87 28.82
C ILE A 81 -9.00 17.45 29.36
N LEU A 82 -7.87 16.84 29.71
CA LEU A 82 -7.86 15.50 30.30
C LEU A 82 -8.71 15.44 31.57
N ALA A 83 -8.54 16.40 32.48
CA ALA A 83 -9.29 16.45 33.73
C ALA A 83 -10.82 16.58 33.51
N LYS A 84 -11.24 17.37 32.52
CA LYS A 84 -12.65 17.52 32.12
C LYS A 84 -13.26 16.19 31.65
N HIS A 85 -12.44 15.31 31.08
CA HIS A 85 -12.83 13.95 30.65
C HIS A 85 -12.63 12.89 31.73
N GLU A 86 -12.35 13.30 32.98
CA GLU A 86 -12.02 12.46 34.14
C GLU A 86 -10.75 11.60 33.94
N LEU A 87 -9.89 12.04 33.03
CA LEU A 87 -8.60 11.45 32.74
C LEU A 87 -7.48 12.31 33.30
N ASP A 88 -6.33 11.68 33.46
CA ASP A 88 -5.05 12.33 33.68
C ASP A 88 -4.09 11.80 32.63
N ARG A 89 -2.87 12.33 32.60
CA ARG A 89 -1.87 11.95 31.60
C ARG A 89 -1.58 10.44 31.61
N ASP A 90 -1.49 9.82 32.78
CA ASP A 90 -1.20 8.40 32.92
C ASP A 90 -2.37 7.54 32.43
N LYS A 91 -3.62 7.93 32.77
CA LYS A 91 -4.82 7.22 32.29
C LYS A 91 -5.03 7.37 30.79
N PHE A 92 -4.79 8.55 30.24
CA PHE A 92 -4.87 8.76 28.80
C PHE A 92 -3.79 7.96 28.07
N GLU A 93 -2.56 7.97 28.56
CA GLU A 93 -1.49 7.12 28.02
C GLU A 93 -1.85 5.62 28.14
N ALA A 94 -2.43 5.18 29.25
CA ALA A 94 -2.91 3.81 29.41
C ALA A 94 -4.01 3.45 28.41
N MET A 95 -4.93 4.37 28.15
CA MET A 95 -5.97 4.24 27.13
C MET A 95 -5.36 4.08 25.73
N ILE A 96 -4.44 4.98 25.33
CA ILE A 96 -3.76 4.90 24.04
C ILE A 96 -2.94 3.61 23.92
N LYS A 97 -2.26 3.17 25.00
CA LYS A 97 -1.54 1.88 25.03
C LYS A 97 -2.47 0.69 24.88
N GLU A 98 -3.70 0.76 25.35
CA GLU A 98 -4.67 -0.31 25.17
C GLU A 98 -5.16 -0.36 23.73
N ILE A 99 -5.49 0.79 23.15
CA ILE A 99 -5.83 0.94 21.73
C ILE A 99 -4.70 0.40 20.85
N ALA A 100 -3.46 0.76 21.13
CA ALA A 100 -2.29 0.32 20.36
C ALA A 100 -1.98 -1.19 20.49
N LYS A 101 -2.56 -1.91 21.46
CA LYS A 101 -2.41 -3.38 21.55
C LYS A 101 -3.30 -4.12 20.57
N ASP A 102 -4.38 -3.49 20.13
CA ASP A 102 -5.32 -4.08 19.19
C ASP A 102 -5.12 -3.42 17.81
N PRO A 103 -4.70 -4.17 16.78
CA PRO A 103 -4.51 -3.62 15.45
C PRO A 103 -5.74 -2.92 14.87
N GLN A 104 -6.94 -3.42 15.19
CA GLN A 104 -8.19 -2.86 14.69
C GLN A 104 -8.50 -1.54 15.40
N MET A 105 -8.40 -1.50 16.73
CA MET A 105 -8.60 -0.24 17.48
C MET A 105 -7.58 0.84 17.10
N SER A 106 -6.33 0.45 16.82
CA SER A 106 -5.31 1.39 16.36
C SER A 106 -5.66 1.98 14.99
N SER A 107 -6.16 1.15 14.05
CA SER A 107 -6.61 1.61 12.74
C SER A 107 -7.77 2.60 12.89
N ASP A 108 -8.80 2.22 13.65
CA ASP A 108 -9.96 3.07 13.91
C ASP A 108 -9.56 4.41 14.53
N TYR A 109 -8.59 4.41 15.45
CA TYR A 109 -8.08 5.63 16.07
C TYR A 109 -7.44 6.55 15.03
N GLU A 110 -6.59 6.01 14.15
CA GLU A 110 -5.96 6.78 13.07
C GLU A 110 -7.00 7.30 12.06
N ASP A 111 -7.94 6.45 11.65
CA ASP A 111 -9.01 6.81 10.73
C ASP A 111 -9.89 7.93 11.29
N LEU A 112 -10.21 7.87 12.58
CA LEU A 112 -10.95 8.93 13.26
C LEU A 112 -10.16 10.23 13.37
N LEU A 113 -8.83 10.19 13.47
CA LEU A 113 -7.99 11.40 13.49
C LEU A 113 -7.88 12.05 12.10
N VAL A 114 -7.74 11.25 11.04
CA VAL A 114 -7.53 11.74 9.66
C VAL A 114 -8.85 12.06 8.95
N GLY A 115 -9.95 11.40 9.32
CA GLY A 115 -11.25 11.49 8.65
C GLY A 115 -12.16 12.65 9.08
N ALA A 116 -11.65 13.69 9.74
CA ALA A 116 -12.43 14.87 10.16
C ALA A 116 -12.01 16.15 9.43
#